data_AF-A0A141RQT9-F1
#
_entry.id   AF-A0A141RQT9-F1
#
_cell.length_a   1.000
_cell.length_b   1.000
_cell.length_c   1.000
_cell.angle_alpha   90.00
_cell.angle_beta   90.00
_cell.angle_gamma   90.00
#
_symmetry.space_group_name_H-M   'P 1'
#
loop_
_entity.id
_entity.type
_entity.pdbx_description
1 polymer ?
#
loop_
_entity_poly.entity_id
_entity_poly.type
_entity_poly.pdbx_seq_one_letter_code
_entity_poly.pdbx_strand_id
1 'polypeptide(L)'
;MLAWAGNCTYDSDFTGKEQESKDMRLSVLFFAVGLALSGNALAADATADHVREKNMSVQHNPFSQPSTLPFQAPPFDRIKDSDYLPAIEAGIAEKQQEVARIASDPQPPTFENTYVALEKSGQLLQRVMNVFGAMTSANTNDTLQKIDEETAPKLAALDDEIHLNSQLFARLDAVYQQRDQLKLDAESRRLVEVTWQSFQLAGASLSEQQKTELKALNQEAATLSTQFTNR
;
A
#
# COMPACT_ATOMS: atom_id res chain seq x y z
N MET A 1 16.91 35.57 -59.48
CA MET A 1 17.68 34.41 -58.97
C MET A 1 17.00 33.16 -59.53
N LEU A 2 17.32 32.73 -60.76
CA LEU A 2 18.29 31.66 -61.10
C LEU A 2 18.02 30.40 -60.24
N ALA A 3 17.20 29.44 -60.70
CA ALA A 3 17.50 28.36 -61.66
C ALA A 3 18.68 27.48 -61.26
N TRP A 4 18.45 26.20 -60.93
CA TRP A 4 19.23 25.07 -61.48
C TRP A 4 18.68 23.68 -61.12
N ALA A 5 18.60 22.84 -62.15
CA ALA A 5 18.45 21.38 -62.08
C ALA A 5 19.85 20.74 -62.16
N GLY A 6 20.06 19.55 -61.61
CA GLY A 6 21.33 18.83 -61.77
C GLY A 6 21.30 17.42 -61.20
N ASN A 7 21.17 16.46 -62.12
CA ASN A 7 21.18 15.01 -61.94
C ASN A 7 22.62 14.46 -62.01
N CYS A 8 22.79 13.17 -61.69
CA CYS A 8 23.93 12.26 -62.00
C CYS A 8 25.20 12.45 -61.15
N THR A 9 25.95 11.45 -60.65
CA THR A 9 26.10 9.99 -60.88
C THR A 9 27.14 9.49 -59.86
N TYR A 10 27.09 8.25 -59.38
CA TYR A 10 28.09 7.20 -59.70
C TYR A 10 27.80 5.90 -58.93
N ASP A 11 28.11 4.82 -59.63
CA ASP A 11 27.77 3.42 -59.43
C ASP A 11 29.04 2.65 -59.03
N SER A 12 28.91 1.64 -58.17
CA SER A 12 29.81 0.48 -58.21
C SER A 12 29.18 -0.71 -57.50
N ASP A 13 28.60 -1.59 -58.31
CA ASP A 13 28.43 -3.02 -58.06
C ASP A 13 29.67 -3.68 -57.42
N PHE A 14 29.44 -4.55 -56.42
CA PHE A 14 30.14 -5.84 -56.37
C PHE A 14 29.23 -6.91 -55.77
N THR A 15 29.09 -7.98 -56.53
CA THR A 15 28.25 -9.16 -56.31
C THR A 15 28.91 -10.16 -55.36
N GLY A 16 28.12 -10.99 -54.68
CA GLY A 16 28.61 -12.30 -54.22
C GLY A 16 27.95 -12.97 -53.01
N LYS A 17 27.04 -13.91 -53.31
CA LYS A 17 26.76 -15.21 -52.64
C LYS A 17 26.04 -15.20 -51.28
N GLU A 18 24.80 -15.67 -51.14
CA GLU A 18 24.24 -17.06 -51.21
C GLU A 18 24.39 -17.86 -49.89
N GLN A 19 23.34 -18.65 -49.56
CA GLN A 19 23.07 -19.55 -48.42
C GLN A 19 22.19 -18.93 -47.29
N GLU A 20 20.88 -19.19 -47.19
CA GLU A 20 20.14 -20.47 -46.93
C GLU A 20 20.60 -21.08 -45.59
N SER A 21 19.82 -21.40 -44.55
CA SER A 21 18.54 -22.10 -44.44
C SER A 21 18.04 -22.08 -42.97
N LYS A 22 16.75 -21.75 -42.79
CA LYS A 22 15.71 -22.49 -42.05
C LYS A 22 16.07 -23.57 -41.00
N ASP A 23 15.38 -23.43 -39.87
CA ASP A 23 14.54 -24.43 -39.18
C ASP A 23 15.14 -25.75 -38.61
N MET A 24 14.99 -25.85 -37.28
CA MET A 24 14.24 -26.91 -36.57
C MET A 24 14.95 -28.22 -36.13
N ARG A 25 15.19 -28.27 -34.80
CA ARG A 25 14.87 -29.34 -33.81
C ARG A 25 15.53 -30.75 -33.84
N LEU A 26 15.80 -31.19 -32.59
CA LEU A 26 15.68 -32.56 -32.00
C LEU A 26 16.84 -33.54 -32.31
N SER A 27 17.39 -34.38 -31.41
CA SER A 27 16.96 -35.02 -30.15
C SER A 27 18.19 -35.54 -29.35
N VAL A 28 18.26 -35.43 -28.01
CA VAL A 28 18.05 -36.46 -26.95
C VAL A 28 19.09 -37.60 -26.83
N LEU A 29 19.72 -37.78 -25.64
CA LEU A 29 19.77 -38.99 -24.76
C LEU A 29 20.84 -38.82 -23.63
N PHE A 30 20.43 -38.56 -22.38
CA PHE A 30 20.34 -39.47 -21.19
C PHE A 30 21.67 -39.89 -20.50
N PHE A 31 21.86 -39.50 -19.23
CA PHE A 31 22.00 -40.40 -18.06
C PHE A 31 21.93 -39.62 -16.72
N ALA A 32 21.52 -40.31 -15.66
CA ALA A 32 20.89 -39.84 -14.42
C ALA A 32 21.85 -39.52 -13.24
N VAL A 33 21.23 -39.33 -12.05
CA VAL A 33 21.74 -39.22 -10.65
C VAL A 33 21.73 -37.76 -10.14
N GLY A 34 21.11 -37.38 -9.03
CA GLY A 34 20.46 -38.12 -7.95
C GLY A 34 19.79 -37.15 -6.96
N LEU A 35 18.98 -37.70 -6.06
CA LEU A 35 18.16 -37.05 -5.03
C LEU A 35 18.86 -35.91 -4.25
N ALA A 36 18.15 -34.79 -4.09
CA ALA A 36 18.13 -33.99 -2.86
C ALA A 36 16.86 -33.10 -2.82
N LEU A 37 15.67 -33.71 -2.75
CA LEU A 37 14.43 -33.02 -2.39
C LEU A 37 13.93 -33.61 -1.08
N SER A 38 14.58 -33.25 0.03
CA SER A 38 14.07 -33.51 1.37
C SER A 38 14.60 -32.42 2.29
N GLY A 39 13.98 -31.24 2.21
CA GLY A 39 14.29 -30.09 3.07
C GLY A 39 13.16 -29.08 3.18
N ASN A 40 12.35 -28.90 2.12
CA ASN A 40 11.32 -27.84 2.09
C ASN A 40 9.91 -28.24 2.50
N ALA A 41 9.61 -29.52 2.75
CA ALA A 41 8.26 -29.95 3.11
C ALA A 41 7.87 -29.53 4.54
N LEU A 42 8.79 -29.63 5.52
CA LEU A 42 8.51 -29.28 6.92
C LEU A 42 8.36 -27.76 7.16
N ALA A 43 9.06 -26.92 6.39
CA ALA A 43 8.95 -25.46 6.51
C ALA A 43 7.67 -24.90 5.86
N ALA A 44 7.18 -25.54 4.78
CA ALA A 44 5.92 -25.17 4.15
C ALA A 44 4.69 -25.54 5.01
N ASP A 45 4.76 -26.65 5.75
CA ASP A 45 3.66 -27.11 6.61
C ASP A 45 3.52 -26.24 7.88
N ALA A 46 4.64 -25.89 8.52
CA ALA A 46 4.64 -25.01 9.69
C ALA A 46 4.21 -23.56 9.37
N THR A 47 4.52 -23.07 8.16
CA THR A 47 4.06 -21.74 7.73
C THR A 47 2.58 -21.74 7.37
N ALA A 48 2.07 -22.82 6.78
CA ALA A 48 0.63 -22.97 6.51
C ALA A 48 -0.19 -23.04 7.80
N ASP A 49 0.29 -23.76 8.82
CA ASP A 49 -0.38 -23.87 10.12
C ASP A 49 -0.37 -22.54 10.88
N HIS A 50 0.74 -21.80 10.90
CA HIS A 50 0.78 -20.47 11.52
C HIS A 50 -0.08 -19.43 10.79
N VAL A 51 -0.13 -19.46 9.46
CA VAL A 51 -1.02 -18.59 8.69
C VAL A 51 -2.49 -18.93 8.96
N ARG A 52 -2.82 -20.23 9.09
CA ARG A 52 -4.18 -20.68 9.41
C ARG A 52 -4.60 -20.30 10.83
N GLU A 53 -3.70 -20.45 11.80
CA GLU A 53 -3.92 -20.06 13.20
C GLU A 53 -4.11 -18.55 13.33
N LYS A 54 -3.26 -17.75 12.65
CA LYS A 54 -3.41 -16.28 12.58
C LYS A 54 -4.72 -15.86 11.91
N ASN A 55 -5.13 -16.52 10.83
CA ASN A 55 -6.39 -16.21 10.15
C ASN A 55 -7.62 -16.58 11.02
N MET A 56 -7.56 -17.69 11.75
CA MET A 56 -8.63 -18.08 12.68
C MET A 56 -8.71 -17.15 13.91
N SER A 57 -7.56 -16.67 14.42
CA SER A 57 -7.54 -15.74 15.56
C SER A 57 -8.14 -14.38 15.19
N VAL A 58 -7.97 -13.93 13.94
CA VAL A 58 -8.61 -12.72 13.41
C VAL A 58 -10.12 -12.92 13.20
N GLN A 59 -10.56 -14.07 12.66
CA GLN A 59 -12.00 -14.32 12.42
C GLN A 59 -12.85 -14.36 13.69
N HIS A 60 -12.29 -14.81 14.81
CA HIS A 60 -12.98 -14.85 16.10
C HIS A 60 -12.65 -13.64 16.99
N ASN A 61 -11.89 -12.68 16.47
CA ASN A 61 -11.47 -11.50 17.20
C ASN A 61 -12.66 -10.56 17.45
N PRO A 62 -12.83 -9.98 18.67
CA PRO A 62 -13.90 -9.03 18.97
C PRO A 62 -13.92 -7.79 18.06
N PHE A 63 -12.81 -7.42 17.43
CA PHE A 63 -12.69 -6.28 16.51
C PHE A 63 -13.06 -6.61 15.05
N SER A 64 -13.15 -7.90 14.69
CA SER A 64 -13.34 -8.35 13.31
C SER A 64 -14.65 -7.86 12.68
N GLN A 65 -15.67 -7.61 13.50
CA GLN A 65 -16.99 -7.13 13.07
C GLN A 65 -17.41 -5.90 13.87
N PRO A 66 -18.33 -5.07 13.34
CA PRO A 66 -18.98 -4.02 14.11
C PRO A 66 -19.65 -4.59 15.37
N SER A 67 -19.54 -3.87 16.48
CA SER A 67 -20.17 -4.26 17.74
C SER A 67 -21.70 -4.21 17.62
N THR A 68 -22.36 -5.20 18.20
CA THR A 68 -23.82 -5.27 18.30
C THR A 68 -24.37 -4.56 19.53
N LEU A 69 -23.51 -4.02 20.39
CA LEU A 69 -23.91 -3.23 21.56
C LEU A 69 -24.48 -1.86 21.12
N PRO A 70 -25.29 -1.19 21.98
CA PRO A 70 -25.83 0.13 21.67
C PRO A 70 -24.74 1.11 21.21
N PHE A 71 -25.03 1.87 20.15
CA PHE A 71 -24.09 2.81 19.52
C PHE A 71 -22.78 2.17 19.03
N GLN A 72 -22.77 0.85 18.82
CA GLN A 72 -21.57 0.07 18.49
C GLN A 72 -20.48 0.18 19.58
N ALA A 73 -20.88 0.33 20.84
CA ALA A 73 -19.93 0.38 21.96
C ALA A 73 -18.98 -0.83 21.95
N PRO A 74 -17.67 -0.66 22.21
CA PRO A 74 -16.74 -1.77 22.26
C PRO A 74 -17.15 -2.82 23.31
N PRO A 75 -17.15 -4.13 22.99
CA PRO A 75 -17.45 -5.18 23.95
C PRO A 75 -16.26 -5.43 24.88
N PHE A 76 -16.02 -4.50 25.81
CA PHE A 76 -14.90 -4.55 26.76
C PHE A 76 -14.91 -5.80 27.65
N ASP A 77 -16.06 -6.45 27.82
CA ASP A 77 -16.21 -7.73 28.52
C ASP A 77 -15.55 -8.91 27.78
N ARG A 78 -15.25 -8.75 26.48
CA ARG A 78 -14.71 -9.80 25.61
C ARG A 78 -13.31 -9.52 25.10
N ILE A 79 -12.94 -8.24 25.01
CA ILE A 79 -11.64 -7.80 24.51
C ILE A 79 -10.56 -8.17 25.53
N LYS A 80 -9.52 -8.86 25.07
CA LYS A 80 -8.33 -9.20 25.82
C LYS A 80 -7.09 -8.58 25.19
N ASP A 81 -6.03 -8.42 25.96
CA ASP A 81 -4.76 -7.87 25.47
C ASP A 81 -4.20 -8.65 24.26
N SER A 82 -4.42 -9.96 24.23
CA SER A 82 -4.04 -10.85 23.11
C SER A 82 -4.76 -10.56 21.80
N ASP A 83 -5.87 -9.82 21.83
CA ASP A 83 -6.70 -9.55 20.65
C ASP A 83 -6.18 -8.34 19.85
N TYR A 84 -5.42 -7.42 20.47
CA TYR A 84 -5.01 -6.17 19.82
C TYR A 84 -4.02 -6.40 18.69
N LEU A 85 -2.89 -7.07 18.94
CA LEU A 85 -1.83 -7.20 17.93
C LEU A 85 -2.34 -7.90 16.65
N PRO A 86 -3.03 -9.06 16.71
CA PRO A 86 -3.58 -9.69 15.51
C PRO A 86 -4.58 -8.79 14.76
N ALA A 87 -5.43 -8.04 15.47
CA ALA A 87 -6.41 -7.15 14.86
C ALA A 87 -5.77 -5.90 14.24
N ILE A 88 -4.74 -5.32 14.85
CA ILE A 88 -3.99 -4.19 14.29
C ILE A 88 -3.28 -4.63 13.01
N GLU A 89 -2.57 -5.75 13.03
CA GLU A 89 -1.87 -6.25 11.84
C GLU A 89 -2.83 -6.61 10.70
N ALA A 90 -3.96 -7.24 11.03
CA ALA A 90 -5.01 -7.51 10.05
C ALA A 90 -5.61 -6.22 9.49
N GLY A 91 -5.87 -5.23 10.35
CA GLY A 91 -6.40 -3.92 9.96
C GLY A 91 -5.45 -3.14 9.05
N ILE A 92 -4.15 -3.18 9.32
CA ILE A 92 -3.11 -2.60 8.45
C ILE A 92 -3.15 -3.26 7.08
N ALA A 93 -3.10 -4.60 7.04
CA ALA A 93 -3.11 -5.35 5.78
C ALA A 93 -4.40 -5.13 4.97
N GLU A 94 -5.56 -5.06 5.63
CA GLU A 94 -6.85 -4.78 4.99
C GLU A 94 -6.87 -3.36 4.41
N LYS A 95 -6.43 -2.35 5.18
CA LYS A 95 -6.36 -0.96 4.72
C LYS A 95 -5.42 -0.81 3.52
N GLN A 96 -4.24 -1.44 3.54
CA GLN A 96 -3.32 -1.45 2.39
C GLN A 96 -4.00 -1.99 1.13
N GLN A 97 -4.70 -3.11 1.24
CA GLN A 97 -5.41 -3.71 0.11
C GLN A 97 -6.55 -2.82 -0.40
N GLU A 98 -7.32 -2.22 0.50
CA GLU A 98 -8.38 -1.28 0.13
C GLU A 98 -7.85 -0.06 -0.61
N VAL A 99 -6.80 0.56 -0.09
CA VAL A 99 -6.15 1.71 -0.71
C VAL A 99 -5.54 1.33 -2.05
N ALA A 100 -4.87 0.18 -2.16
CA ALA A 100 -4.33 -0.31 -3.41
C ALA A 100 -5.43 -0.53 -4.46
N ARG A 101 -6.60 -1.05 -4.07
CA ARG A 101 -7.76 -1.19 -4.97
C ARG A 101 -8.27 0.18 -5.44
N ILE A 102 -8.33 1.17 -4.57
CA ILE A 102 -8.75 2.54 -4.94
C ILE A 102 -7.74 3.15 -5.91
N ALA A 103 -6.44 3.04 -5.62
CA ALA A 103 -5.37 3.60 -6.44
C ALA A 103 -5.30 2.97 -7.84
N SER A 104 -5.62 1.67 -7.96
CA SER A 104 -5.54 0.90 -9.20
C SER A 104 -6.87 0.70 -9.93
N ASP A 105 -7.96 1.31 -9.46
CA ASP A 105 -9.27 1.22 -10.12
C ASP A 105 -9.20 1.78 -11.55
N PRO A 106 -9.49 0.98 -12.60
CA PRO A 106 -9.40 1.43 -13.98
C PRO A 106 -10.51 2.42 -14.37
N GLN A 107 -11.58 2.56 -13.57
CA GLN A 107 -12.62 3.53 -13.83
C GLN A 107 -12.09 4.96 -13.65
N PRO A 108 -12.61 5.94 -14.42
CA PRO A 108 -12.33 7.35 -14.19
C PRO A 108 -12.58 7.74 -12.72
N PRO A 109 -11.71 8.56 -12.12
CA PRO A 109 -11.86 8.93 -10.72
C PRO A 109 -13.10 9.81 -10.52
N THR A 110 -13.90 9.45 -9.52
CA THR A 110 -15.11 10.13 -9.08
C THR A 110 -15.01 10.40 -7.58
N PHE A 111 -15.86 11.27 -7.05
CA PHE A 111 -15.93 11.51 -5.61
C PHE A 111 -16.18 10.21 -4.84
N GLU A 112 -17.08 9.36 -5.35
CA GLU A 112 -17.52 8.12 -4.72
C GLU A 112 -16.43 7.03 -4.73
N ASN A 113 -15.81 6.78 -5.89
CA ASN A 113 -14.80 5.70 -6.02
C ASN A 113 -13.41 6.10 -5.50
N THR A 114 -13.21 7.36 -5.12
CA THR A 114 -11.92 7.86 -4.65
C THR A 114 -12.02 8.39 -3.22
N TYR A 115 -12.73 9.50 -2.98
CA TYR A 115 -12.79 10.12 -1.64
C TYR A 115 -13.67 9.31 -0.68
N VAL A 116 -14.90 8.99 -1.07
CA VAL A 116 -15.80 8.20 -0.21
C VAL A 116 -15.24 6.80 0.02
N ALA A 117 -14.63 6.18 -1.00
CA ALA A 117 -13.96 4.89 -0.86
C ALA A 117 -12.77 4.97 0.12
N LEU A 118 -11.96 6.02 0.05
CA LEU A 118 -10.83 6.23 0.95
C LEU A 118 -11.32 6.44 2.40
N GLU A 119 -12.33 7.26 2.63
CA GLU A 119 -12.91 7.49 3.97
C GLU A 119 -13.54 6.23 4.57
N LYS A 120 -14.09 5.35 3.73
CA LYS A 120 -14.66 4.09 4.19
C LYS A 120 -13.62 3.00 4.46
N SER A 121 -12.40 3.13 3.94
CA SER A 121 -11.36 2.10 4.12
C SER A 121 -10.76 2.11 5.54
N GLY A 122 -10.34 0.95 6.03
CA GLY A 122 -9.68 0.78 7.32
C GLY A 122 -10.61 0.60 8.50
N GLN A 123 -11.83 0.12 8.27
CA GLN A 123 -12.83 -0.03 9.34
C GLN A 123 -12.34 -0.93 10.48
N LEU A 124 -11.66 -2.04 10.16
CA LEU A 124 -11.07 -2.91 11.17
C LEU A 124 -9.99 -2.17 11.97
N LEU A 125 -9.06 -1.50 11.28
CA LEU A 125 -7.99 -0.74 11.91
C LEU A 125 -8.54 0.37 12.81
N GLN A 126 -9.55 1.12 12.34
CA GLN A 126 -10.20 2.17 13.12
C GLN A 126 -10.84 1.60 14.40
N ARG A 127 -11.56 0.47 14.30
CA ARG A 127 -12.21 -0.16 15.46
C ARG A 127 -11.20 -0.54 16.54
N VAL A 128 -10.11 -1.21 16.16
CA VAL A 128 -9.09 -1.65 17.13
C VAL A 128 -8.31 -0.45 17.69
N MET A 129 -7.91 0.51 16.85
CA MET A 129 -7.10 1.66 17.29
C MET A 129 -7.89 2.62 18.20
N ASN A 130 -9.20 2.80 17.98
CA ASN A 130 -10.05 3.58 18.88
C ASN A 130 -10.02 3.05 20.32
N VAL A 131 -10.10 1.73 20.47
CA VAL A 131 -10.08 1.08 21.78
C VAL A 131 -8.66 1.05 22.33
N PHE A 132 -7.69 0.63 21.51
CA PHE A 132 -6.30 0.54 21.91
C PHE A 132 -5.76 1.87 22.44
N GLY A 133 -5.98 2.98 21.72
CA GLY A 133 -5.55 4.31 22.16
C GLY A 133 -6.23 4.79 23.46
N ALA A 134 -7.50 4.43 23.67
CA ALA A 134 -8.19 4.72 24.93
C ALA A 134 -7.59 3.90 26.10
N MET A 135 -7.23 2.63 25.86
CA MET A 135 -6.65 1.77 26.88
C MET A 135 -5.21 2.16 27.21
N THR A 136 -4.37 2.44 26.22
CA THR A 136 -2.98 2.85 26.44
C THR A 136 -2.86 4.20 27.15
N SER A 137 -3.86 5.08 27.00
CA SER A 137 -3.90 6.36 27.70
C SER A 137 -4.49 6.29 29.12
N ALA A 138 -5.53 5.49 29.35
CA ALA A 138 -6.28 5.50 30.61
C ALA A 138 -6.00 4.31 31.54
N ASN A 139 -5.65 3.14 31.00
CA ASN A 139 -5.50 1.90 31.76
C ASN A 139 -4.50 0.94 31.09
N THR A 140 -3.26 1.42 30.93
CA THR A 140 -2.18 0.70 30.23
C THR A 140 -1.56 -0.41 31.09
N ASN A 141 -0.80 -1.29 30.44
CA ASN A 141 0.02 -2.31 31.08
C ASN A 141 1.23 -2.69 30.18
N ASP A 142 2.16 -3.50 30.70
CA ASP A 142 3.38 -3.91 29.98
C ASP A 142 3.09 -4.61 28.64
N THR A 143 1.98 -5.33 28.51
CA THR A 143 1.58 -5.98 27.25
C THR A 143 1.16 -4.94 26.22
N LEU A 144 0.29 -3.99 26.61
CA LEU A 144 -0.18 -2.94 25.71
C LEU A 144 0.97 -2.00 25.29
N GLN A 145 1.90 -1.70 26.19
CA GLN A 145 3.11 -0.91 25.87
C GLN A 145 3.97 -1.61 24.80
N LYS A 146 4.22 -2.91 24.94
CA LYS A 146 4.97 -3.68 23.93
C LYS A 146 4.27 -3.71 22.58
N ILE A 147 2.93 -3.84 22.59
CA ILE A 147 2.15 -3.79 21.35
C ILE A 147 2.26 -2.40 20.71
N ASP A 148 2.22 -1.33 21.50
CA ASP A 148 2.38 0.05 21.02
C ASP A 148 3.77 0.25 20.37
N GLU A 149 4.84 -0.15 21.05
CA GLU A 149 6.22 -0.11 20.53
C GLU A 149 6.38 -0.90 19.23
N GLU A 150 5.75 -2.08 19.13
CA GLU A 150 5.84 -2.93 17.95
C GLU A 150 5.02 -2.38 16.76
N THR A 151 3.85 -1.78 17.04
CA THR A 151 2.89 -1.38 16.00
C THR A 151 3.06 0.06 15.53
N ALA A 152 3.57 0.96 16.37
CA ALA A 152 3.84 2.36 16.02
C ALA A 152 4.64 2.53 14.70
N PRO A 153 5.80 1.87 14.49
CA PRO A 153 6.53 2.00 13.24
C PRO A 153 5.77 1.42 12.04
N LYS A 154 4.96 0.37 12.23
CA LYS A 154 4.13 -0.23 11.16
C LYS A 154 3.02 0.74 10.73
N LEU A 155 2.39 1.42 11.69
CA LEU A 155 1.36 2.43 11.44
C LEU A 155 1.93 3.68 10.75
N ALA A 156 3.10 4.15 11.17
CA ALA A 156 3.78 5.26 10.50
C ALA A 156 4.12 4.92 9.04
N ALA A 157 4.64 3.71 8.80
CA ALA A 157 4.93 3.24 7.44
C ALA A 157 3.66 3.15 6.56
N LEU A 158 2.53 2.72 7.12
CA LEU A 158 1.24 2.72 6.43
C LEU A 158 0.81 4.14 6.05
N ASP A 159 0.94 5.10 6.97
CA ASP A 159 0.56 6.49 6.72
C ASP A 159 1.39 7.11 5.59
N ASP A 160 2.71 6.91 5.61
CA ASP A 160 3.63 7.32 4.54
C ASP A 160 3.28 6.62 3.21
N GLU A 161 2.98 5.32 3.23
CA GLU A 161 2.61 4.56 2.05
C GLU A 161 1.36 5.16 1.38
N ILE A 162 0.35 5.53 2.17
CA ILE A 162 -0.90 6.11 1.67
C ILE A 162 -0.65 7.52 1.12
N HIS A 163 -0.05 8.42 1.90
CA HIS A 163 0.09 9.82 1.53
C HIS A 163 1.08 10.05 0.39
N LEU A 164 2.10 9.21 0.24
CA LEU A 164 3.11 9.34 -0.81
C LEU A 164 2.79 8.52 -2.07
N ASN A 165 1.66 7.79 -2.09
CA ASN A 165 1.23 7.00 -3.25
C ASN A 165 0.86 7.89 -4.44
N SER A 166 1.75 7.92 -5.46
CA SER A 166 1.58 8.73 -6.68
C SER A 166 0.31 8.39 -7.47
N GLN A 167 -0.12 7.12 -7.50
CA GLN A 167 -1.33 6.70 -8.23
C GLN A 167 -2.59 7.15 -7.52
N LEU A 168 -2.65 6.97 -6.20
CA LEU A 168 -3.77 7.45 -5.38
C LEU A 168 -3.90 8.96 -5.47
N PHE A 169 -2.78 9.68 -5.33
CA PHE A 169 -2.78 11.14 -5.41
C PHE A 169 -3.24 11.64 -6.78
N ALA A 170 -2.83 11.01 -7.88
CA ALA A 170 -3.32 11.38 -9.21
C ALA A 170 -4.85 11.27 -9.34
N ARG A 171 -5.47 10.27 -8.71
CA ARG A 171 -6.94 10.13 -8.67
C ARG A 171 -7.59 11.21 -7.81
N LEU A 172 -7.04 11.48 -6.63
CA LEU A 172 -7.50 12.54 -5.73
C LEU A 172 -7.42 13.92 -6.41
N ASP A 173 -6.30 14.22 -7.06
CA ASP A 173 -6.07 15.47 -7.78
C ASP A 173 -7.06 15.64 -8.93
N ALA A 174 -7.30 14.60 -9.74
CA ALA A 174 -8.25 14.67 -10.86
C ALA A 174 -9.66 15.11 -10.43
N VAL A 175 -10.16 14.61 -9.30
CA VAL A 175 -11.46 15.02 -8.74
C VAL A 175 -11.37 16.41 -8.12
N TYR A 176 -10.27 16.74 -7.43
CA TYR A 176 -10.05 18.06 -6.83
C TYR A 176 -10.05 19.17 -7.87
N GLN A 177 -9.41 18.97 -9.03
CA GLN A 177 -9.40 19.93 -10.14
C GLN A 177 -10.80 20.19 -10.73
N GLN A 178 -11.70 19.21 -10.61
CA GLN A 178 -13.07 19.30 -11.12
C GLN A 178 -14.10 19.68 -10.05
N ARG A 179 -13.70 19.88 -8.79
CA ARG A 179 -14.61 20.02 -7.65
C ARG A 179 -15.67 21.12 -7.81
N ASP A 180 -15.34 22.23 -8.48
CA ASP A 180 -16.27 23.34 -8.73
C ASP A 180 -17.36 22.98 -9.76
N GLN A 181 -17.17 21.93 -10.55
CA GLN A 181 -18.07 21.47 -11.61
C GLN A 181 -18.95 20.28 -11.15
N LEU A 182 -18.49 19.52 -10.14
CA LEU A 182 -19.15 18.29 -9.66
C LEU A 182 -20.44 18.53 -8.86
N LYS A 183 -20.83 19.79 -8.60
CA LYS A 183 -22.03 20.18 -7.83
C LYS A 183 -22.15 19.43 -6.49
N LEU A 184 -21.03 19.25 -5.81
CA LEU A 184 -20.97 18.64 -4.48
C LEU A 184 -21.69 19.51 -3.45
N ASP A 185 -22.28 18.89 -2.43
CA ASP A 185 -22.73 19.61 -1.25
C ASP A 185 -21.53 20.18 -0.46
N ALA A 186 -21.81 21.04 0.53
CA ALA A 186 -20.78 21.75 1.25
C ALA A 186 -19.84 20.82 2.04
N GLU A 187 -20.34 19.73 2.60
CA GLU A 187 -19.55 18.76 3.38
C GLU A 187 -18.67 17.93 2.45
N SER A 188 -19.24 17.39 1.36
CA SER A 188 -18.48 16.64 0.35
C SER A 188 -17.38 17.50 -0.30
N ARG A 189 -17.67 18.77 -0.59
CA ARG A 189 -16.66 19.72 -1.09
C ARG A 189 -15.54 19.93 -0.07
N ARG A 190 -15.90 20.11 1.20
CA ARG A 190 -14.92 20.32 2.27
C ARG A 190 -14.02 19.10 2.45
N LEU A 191 -14.59 17.90 2.39
CA LEU A 191 -13.84 16.66 2.42
C LEU A 191 -12.80 16.63 1.29
N VAL A 192 -13.20 16.94 0.06
CA VAL A 192 -12.27 17.01 -1.09
C VAL A 192 -11.11 17.96 -0.83
N GLU A 193 -11.40 19.17 -0.32
CA GLU A 193 -10.40 20.19 -0.06
C GLU A 193 -9.42 19.80 1.05
N VAL A 194 -9.92 19.27 2.18
CA VAL A 194 -9.09 18.89 3.33
C VAL A 194 -8.22 17.67 3.00
N THR A 195 -8.79 16.64 2.39
CA THR A 195 -8.05 15.43 2.03
C THR A 195 -7.00 15.73 0.95
N TRP A 196 -7.31 16.54 -0.07
CA TRP A 196 -6.28 16.93 -1.05
C TRP A 196 -5.17 17.77 -0.40
N GLN A 197 -5.53 18.71 0.49
CA GLN A 197 -4.56 19.52 1.21
C GLN A 197 -3.62 18.69 2.09
N SER A 198 -4.13 17.66 2.78
CA SER A 198 -3.29 16.79 3.62
C SER A 198 -2.23 16.05 2.79
N PHE A 199 -2.61 15.52 1.63
CA PHE A 199 -1.68 14.88 0.68
C PHE A 199 -0.63 15.86 0.17
N GLN A 200 -1.03 17.10 -0.16
CA GLN A 200 -0.07 18.13 -0.59
C GLN A 200 0.94 18.48 0.51
N LEU A 201 0.47 18.66 1.74
CA LEU A 201 1.35 18.95 2.89
C LEU A 201 2.27 17.77 3.22
N ALA A 202 1.83 16.54 2.98
CA ALA A 202 2.64 15.34 3.12
C ALA A 202 3.65 15.14 1.98
N GLY A 203 3.61 15.97 0.92
CA GLY A 203 4.55 15.89 -0.20
C GLY A 203 4.14 14.96 -1.34
N ALA A 204 2.84 14.70 -1.52
CA ALA A 204 2.34 13.80 -2.56
C ALA A 204 2.71 14.23 -4.00
N SER A 205 2.84 15.54 -4.27
CA SER A 205 3.22 16.10 -5.57
C SER A 205 4.73 16.17 -5.83
N LEU A 206 5.58 15.71 -4.89
CA LEU A 206 7.03 15.71 -5.05
C LEU A 206 7.47 14.67 -6.10
N SER A 207 8.63 14.88 -6.72
CA SER A 207 9.28 13.86 -7.55
C SER A 207 9.72 12.65 -6.70
N GLU A 208 9.89 11.48 -7.30
CA GLU A 208 10.32 10.26 -6.57
C GLU A 208 11.65 10.46 -5.81
N GLN A 209 12.57 11.26 -6.37
CA GLN A 209 13.82 11.63 -5.68
C GLN A 209 13.53 12.46 -4.43
N GLN A 210 12.68 13.48 -4.53
CA GLN A 210 12.29 14.34 -3.40
C GLN A 210 11.45 13.58 -2.37
N LYS A 211 10.61 12.62 -2.78
CA LYS A 211 9.88 11.74 -1.84
C LYS A 211 10.84 10.87 -1.04
N THR A 212 11.90 10.36 -1.68
CA THR A 212 12.94 9.58 -1.00
C THR A 212 13.69 10.43 0.03
N GLU A 213 14.03 11.67 -0.32
CA GLU A 213 14.66 12.62 0.59
C GLU A 213 13.73 12.99 1.76
N LEU A 214 12.45 13.28 1.49
CA LEU A 214 11.46 13.60 2.52
C LEU A 214 11.29 12.45 3.52
N LYS A 215 11.24 11.19 3.05
CA LYS A 215 11.18 10.01 3.93
C LYS A 215 12.38 9.94 4.88
N ALA A 216 13.59 10.18 4.36
CA ALA A 216 14.80 10.20 5.18
C ALA A 216 14.76 11.32 6.23
N LEU A 217 14.31 12.52 5.86
CA LEU A 217 14.16 13.66 6.76
C LEU A 217 13.10 13.41 7.85
N ASN A 218 11.95 12.82 7.50
CA ASN A 218 10.91 12.46 8.46
C ASN A 218 11.43 11.46 9.50
N GLN A 219 12.20 10.45 9.05
CA GLN A 219 12.82 9.47 9.93
C GLN A 219 13.86 10.11 10.88
N GLU A 220 14.69 11.03 10.37
CA GLU A 220 15.66 11.77 11.19
C GLU A 220 14.96 12.66 12.21
N ALA A 221 13.93 13.41 11.80
CA ALA A 221 13.14 14.28 12.68
C ALA A 221 12.47 13.50 13.81
N ALA A 222 11.86 12.35 13.51
CA ALA A 222 11.28 11.46 14.51
C ALA A 222 12.32 10.98 15.52
N THR A 223 13.51 10.60 15.03
CA THR A 223 14.64 10.17 15.87
C THR A 223 15.10 11.29 16.81
N LEU A 224 15.29 12.51 16.28
CA LEU A 224 15.75 13.66 17.05
C LEU A 224 14.72 14.11 18.09
N SER A 225 13.42 14.11 17.73
CA SER A 225 12.34 14.45 18.67
C SER A 225 12.28 13.47 19.86
N THR A 226 12.47 12.17 19.58
CA THR A 226 12.56 11.14 20.61
C THR A 226 13.77 11.36 21.51
N GLN A 227 14.94 11.63 20.93
CA GLN A 227 16.16 11.94 21.70
C GLN A 227 16.01 13.18 22.58
N PHE A 228 15.32 14.22 22.10
CA PHE A 228 15.07 15.43 22.88
C PHE A 228 14.14 15.16 24.06
N THR A 229 13.05 14.43 23.85
CA THR A 229 12.08 14.08 24.91
C THR A 229 12.71 13.23 26.01
N ASN A 230 13.70 12.40 25.66
CA ASN A 230 14.40 11.52 26.59
C ASN A 230 15.60 12.18 27.32
N ARG A 231 15.87 13.46 27.08
CA ARG A 231 16.92 14.24 27.77
C ARG A 231 16.31 15.12 28.85
#